data_AF-A0A2K2G6Y2-F1
#
_entry.id   AF-A0A2K2G6Y2-F1
#
_cell.length_a   1.000
_cell.length_b   1.000
_cell.length_c   1.000
_cell.angle_alpha   90.00
_cell.angle_beta   90.00
_cell.angle_gamma   90.00
#
_symmetry.space_group_name_H-M   'P 1'
#
loop_
_entity.id
_entity.type
_entity.pdbx_description
1 polymer ?
#
loop_
_entity_poly.entity_id
_entity_poly.type
_entity_poly.pdbx_seq_one_letter_code
_entity_poly.pdbx_strand_id
1 'polypeptide(L)'
;MPVNASHTGKWGKTALISLGLGVFLGGASSASATSGPATRLVSCDAGSCLQVSGHRSDPAALVLLNGHPVTVEGRKAWKVVLPLPTVRAWSAPIARTIAVTVQDRDGGLADTLQADLPIGLLGHITELASLVVSSR
;
A
#
# COMPACT_ATOMS: atom_id res chain seq x y z
N MET A 1 -3.38 5.76 57.38
CA MET A 1 -2.92 6.72 58.41
C MET A 1 -2.05 7.75 57.70
N PRO A 2 -2.33 9.05 57.85
CA PRO A 2 -1.71 10.12 57.09
C PRO A 2 -0.42 10.60 57.75
N VAL A 3 0.55 11.04 56.97
CA VAL A 3 1.53 12.05 57.43
C VAL A 3 1.65 13.12 56.35
N ASN A 4 0.90 14.19 56.58
CA ASN A 4 0.99 15.47 55.91
C ASN A 4 2.17 16.23 56.51
N ALA A 5 3.12 16.65 55.69
CA ALA A 5 4.20 17.54 56.11
C ALA A 5 4.35 18.65 55.06
N SER A 6 3.79 19.80 55.40
CA SER A 6 4.01 21.08 54.74
C SER A 6 5.37 21.64 55.16
N HIS A 7 6.26 21.92 54.21
CA HIS A 7 7.37 22.85 54.41
C HIS A 7 7.29 23.98 53.40
N THR A 8 6.95 25.15 53.92
CA THR A 8 7.07 26.45 53.29
C THR A 8 8.54 26.89 53.29
N GLY A 9 9.05 27.25 52.11
CA GLY A 9 10.39 27.82 51.94
C GLY A 9 10.33 28.99 50.98
N LYS A 10 10.08 30.19 51.51
CA LYS A 10 10.29 31.46 50.83
C LYS A 10 11.71 31.95 51.18
N TRP A 11 12.24 32.87 50.37
CA TRP A 11 13.54 33.57 50.41
C TRP A 11 14.46 33.00 49.32
N GLY A 12 14.78 33.69 48.23
CA GLY A 12 14.94 35.12 48.03
C GLY A 12 16.42 35.38 47.73
N LYS A 13 16.73 35.70 46.46
CA LYS A 13 17.85 36.53 45.95
C LYS A 13 18.20 36.13 44.52
N THR A 14 17.76 36.98 43.61
CA THR A 14 18.50 37.54 42.46
C THR A 14 19.65 36.75 41.84
N ALA A 15 19.54 36.69 40.50
CA ALA A 15 20.59 36.65 39.49
C ALA A 15 21.25 35.28 39.26
N LEU A 16 20.94 34.70 38.11
CA LEU A 16 21.92 34.48 37.04
C LEU A 16 21.18 34.28 35.71
N ILE A 17 21.34 35.26 34.84
CA ILE A 17 20.98 35.19 33.42
C ILE A 17 21.81 34.07 32.81
N SER A 18 21.16 33.04 32.26
CA SER A 18 21.79 32.06 31.38
C SER A 18 20.97 32.03 30.08
N LEU A 19 21.52 32.65 29.03
CA LEU A 19 21.08 32.44 27.66
C LEU A 19 21.33 30.96 27.31
N GLY A 20 20.30 30.13 27.44
CA GLY A 20 20.29 28.77 26.90
C GLY A 20 19.60 28.79 25.54
N LEU A 21 20.39 28.91 24.47
CA LEU A 21 19.93 28.74 23.09
C LEU A 21 19.45 27.28 22.91
N GLY A 22 18.16 27.03 23.16
CA GLY A 22 17.54 25.73 22.94
C GLY A 22 17.43 25.44 21.44
N VAL A 23 18.40 24.71 20.90
CA VAL A 23 18.36 24.18 19.53
C VAL A 23 17.13 23.27 19.40
N PHE A 24 16.16 23.70 18.59
CA PHE A 24 15.08 22.85 18.12
C PHE A 24 15.69 21.77 17.21
N LEU A 25 15.97 20.59 17.76
CA LEU A 25 16.24 19.39 16.96
C LEU A 25 14.92 18.94 16.34
N GLY A 26 14.58 19.56 15.21
CA GLY A 26 13.51 19.09 14.33
C GLY A 26 13.90 17.70 13.82
N GLY A 27 13.35 16.66 14.44
CA GLY A 27 13.42 15.31 13.91
C GLY A 27 12.74 15.28 12.55
N ALA A 28 13.54 15.24 11.49
CA ALA A 28 13.04 14.94 10.16
C ALA A 28 12.55 13.48 10.19
N SER A 29 11.26 13.28 10.45
CA SER A 29 10.60 12.01 10.22
C SER A 29 10.79 11.68 8.75
N SER A 30 11.72 10.77 8.48
CA SER A 30 11.86 10.19 7.15
C SER A 30 10.59 9.41 6.88
N ALA A 31 9.65 10.01 6.17
CA ALA A 31 8.49 9.32 5.65
C ALA A 31 8.99 8.36 4.56
N SER A 32 9.41 7.17 4.97
CA SER A 32 9.62 6.06 4.04
C SER A 32 8.26 5.75 3.44
N ALA A 33 8.01 6.23 2.22
CA ALA A 33 6.86 5.82 1.45
C ALA A 33 6.95 4.30 1.28
N THR A 34 6.16 3.56 2.07
CA THR A 34 5.97 2.13 1.85
C THR A 34 5.53 1.97 0.40
N SER A 35 6.35 1.29 -0.40
CA SER A 35 5.98 0.98 -1.77
C SER A 35 4.79 0.03 -1.70
N GLY A 36 3.60 0.57 -1.94
CA GLY A 36 2.38 -0.21 -2.06
C GLY A 36 2.46 -1.20 -3.23
N PRO A 37 1.50 -2.12 -3.33
CA PRO A 37 1.40 -3.00 -4.48
C PRO A 37 1.23 -2.19 -5.78
N ALA A 38 1.82 -2.69 -6.87
CA ALA A 38 1.82 -2.04 -8.17
C ALA A 38 1.31 -2.99 -9.25
N THR A 39 0.62 -2.43 -10.25
CA THR A 39 0.11 -3.20 -11.38
C THR A 39 0.66 -2.71 -12.71
N ARG A 40 0.75 -3.63 -13.69
CA ARG A 40 1.17 -3.33 -15.06
C ARG A 40 0.49 -4.29 -16.03
N LEU A 41 0.12 -3.80 -17.21
CA LEU A 41 -0.26 -4.65 -18.34
C LEU A 41 0.98 -5.26 -18.99
N VAL A 42 0.96 -6.57 -19.19
CA VAL A 42 2.03 -7.33 -19.85
C VAL A 42 1.43 -8.28 -20.89
N SER A 43 2.26 -8.72 -21.84
CA SER A 43 1.91 -9.80 -22.76
C SER A 43 2.09 -11.17 -22.10
N CYS A 44 1.20 -12.10 -22.43
CA CYS A 44 1.22 -13.49 -21.98
C CYS A 44 0.58 -14.39 -23.06
N ASP A 45 0.63 -15.71 -22.89
CA ASP A 45 0.09 -16.66 -23.89
C ASP A 45 -1.42 -16.49 -24.14
N ALA A 46 -2.15 -15.97 -23.13
CA ALA A 46 -3.57 -15.64 -23.23
C ALA A 46 -3.85 -14.24 -23.84
N GLY A 47 -2.84 -13.60 -24.42
CA GLY A 47 -2.91 -12.24 -24.96
C GLY A 47 -2.40 -11.20 -23.95
N SER A 48 -3.33 -10.42 -23.38
CA SER A 48 -3.01 -9.42 -22.36
C SER A 48 -3.24 -9.99 -20.96
N CYS A 49 -2.30 -9.73 -20.06
CA CYS A 49 -2.38 -10.10 -18.64
C CYS A 49 -2.10 -8.89 -17.75
N LEU A 50 -2.67 -8.91 -16.55
CA LEU A 50 -2.31 -7.99 -15.48
C LEU A 50 -1.20 -8.63 -14.64
N GLN A 51 -0.05 -7.99 -14.61
CA GLN A 51 0.97 -8.26 -13.60
C GLN A 51 0.64 -7.44 -12.36
N VAL A 52 0.57 -8.11 -11.20
CA VAL A 52 0.48 -7.47 -9.89
C VAL A 52 1.74 -7.82 -9.11
N SER A 53 2.34 -6.84 -8.45
CA SER A 53 3.57 -6.99 -7.68
C SER A 53 3.46 -6.32 -6.33
N GLY A 54 4.24 -6.80 -5.36
CA GLY A 54 4.23 -6.25 -4.01
C GLY A 54 5.32 -6.83 -3.15
N HIS A 55 5.23 -6.51 -1.85
CA HIS A 55 6.14 -7.03 -0.83
C HIS A 55 5.35 -7.68 0.31
N ARG A 56 5.96 -8.68 0.95
CA ARG A 56 5.48 -9.31 2.20
C ARG A 56 6.66 -9.54 3.15
N SER A 57 6.40 -9.38 4.44
CA SER A 57 7.41 -9.57 5.49
C SER A 57 7.82 -11.03 5.65
N ASP A 58 6.81 -11.92 5.64
CA ASP A 58 6.96 -13.36 5.67
C ASP A 58 6.78 -13.97 4.26
N PRO A 59 7.77 -14.67 3.68
CA PRO A 59 7.63 -15.34 2.38
C PRO A 59 6.60 -16.46 2.37
N ALA A 60 6.09 -16.84 3.52
CA ALA A 60 5.15 -17.91 3.73
C ALA A 60 3.68 -17.44 3.79
N ALA A 61 3.46 -16.13 3.99
CA ALA A 61 2.16 -15.47 3.99
C ALA A 61 1.42 -15.61 2.66
N LEU A 62 0.10 -15.80 2.71
CA LEU A 62 -0.75 -15.90 1.53
C LEU A 62 -0.97 -14.52 0.90
N VAL A 63 -1.03 -14.48 -0.43
CA VAL A 63 -1.42 -13.28 -1.18
C VAL A 63 -2.79 -13.53 -1.79
N LEU A 64 -3.71 -12.59 -1.57
CA LEU A 64 -5.04 -12.62 -2.14
C LEU A 64 -5.27 -11.38 -3.01
N LEU A 65 -5.93 -11.57 -4.14
CA LEU A 65 -6.35 -10.50 -5.04
C LEU A 65 -7.88 -10.48 -5.10
N ASN A 66 -8.51 -9.38 -4.66
CA ASN A 66 -9.95 -9.29 -4.42
C ASN A 66 -10.51 -10.48 -3.60
N GLY A 67 -9.73 -10.97 -2.63
CA GLY A 67 -10.10 -12.11 -1.79
C GLY A 67 -9.84 -13.49 -2.42
N HIS A 68 -9.34 -13.56 -3.66
CA HIS A 68 -8.94 -14.82 -4.30
C HIS A 68 -7.47 -15.14 -4.02
N PRO A 69 -7.14 -16.30 -3.41
CA PRO A 69 -5.75 -16.67 -3.17
C PRO A 69 -5.02 -16.92 -4.50
N VAL A 70 -3.81 -16.39 -4.61
CA VAL A 70 -2.97 -16.54 -5.81
C VAL A 70 -1.61 -17.12 -5.47
N THR A 71 -1.08 -17.93 -6.39
CA THR A 71 0.31 -18.35 -6.33
C THR A 71 1.17 -17.24 -6.92
N VAL A 72 2.18 -16.82 -6.17
CA VAL A 72 3.08 -15.73 -6.57
C VAL A 72 4.48 -16.27 -6.86
N GLU A 73 5.15 -15.65 -7.82
CA GLU A 73 6.58 -15.83 -8.04
C GLU A 73 7.36 -14.92 -7.08
N GLY A 74 8.42 -15.46 -6.47
CA GLY A 74 9.27 -14.74 -5.53
C GLY A 74 8.92 -14.96 -4.06
N ARG A 75 9.81 -14.50 -3.18
CA ARG A 75 9.70 -14.65 -1.73
C ARG A 75 9.08 -13.38 -1.13
N LYS A 76 9.90 -12.50 -0.55
CA LYS A 76 9.43 -11.26 0.09
C LYS A 76 8.99 -10.24 -0.95
N ALA A 77 9.80 -9.97 -1.95
CA ALA A 77 9.36 -9.32 -3.17
C ALA A 77 8.70 -10.37 -4.07
N TRP A 78 7.48 -10.09 -4.53
CA TRP A 78 6.69 -11.06 -5.27
C TRP A 78 5.95 -10.41 -6.43
N LYS A 79 5.56 -11.25 -7.38
CA LYS A 79 4.70 -10.88 -8.51
C LYS A 79 3.80 -12.04 -8.91
N VAL A 80 2.68 -11.72 -9.55
CA VAL A 80 1.77 -12.68 -10.19
C VAL A 80 1.29 -12.10 -11.51
N VAL A 81 1.07 -12.96 -12.50
CA VAL A 81 0.53 -12.58 -13.80
C VAL A 81 -0.81 -13.29 -13.98
N LEU A 82 -1.88 -12.52 -14.17
CA LEU A 82 -3.23 -13.02 -14.33
C LEU A 82 -3.81 -12.65 -15.70
N PRO A 83 -4.43 -13.59 -16.43
CA PRO A 83 -5.20 -13.26 -17.63
C PRO A 83 -6.28 -12.23 -17.34
N LEU A 84 -6.49 -11.26 -18.24
CA LEU A 84 -7.55 -10.26 -18.07
C LEU A 84 -8.96 -10.85 -17.90
N PRO A 85 -9.35 -11.98 -18.53
CA PRO A 85 -10.63 -12.62 -18.23
C PRO A 85 -10.78 -12.98 -16.74
N THR A 86 -9.73 -13.49 -16.09
CA THR A 86 -9.71 -13.80 -14.66
C THR A 86 -9.85 -12.54 -13.83
N VAL A 87 -9.08 -11.49 -14.15
CA VAL A 87 -9.17 -10.21 -13.44
C VAL A 87 -10.57 -9.60 -13.55
N ARG A 88 -11.18 -9.66 -14.74
CA ARG A 88 -12.57 -9.21 -14.96
C ARG A 88 -13.57 -9.99 -14.13
N ALA A 89 -13.42 -11.32 -14.04
CA ALA A 89 -14.32 -12.17 -13.27
C ALA A 89 -14.23 -11.91 -11.74
N TRP A 90 -13.06 -11.50 -11.26
CA TRP A 90 -12.83 -11.23 -9.83
C TRP A 90 -13.06 -9.78 -9.41
N SER A 91 -13.32 -8.89 -10.37
CA SER A 91 -13.48 -7.46 -10.11
C SER A 91 -14.93 -7.05 -10.20
N ALA A 92 -15.31 -6.04 -9.42
CA ALA A 92 -16.54 -5.31 -9.70
C ALA A 92 -16.47 -4.73 -11.13
N PRO A 93 -17.62 -4.58 -11.82
CA PRO A 93 -17.67 -3.89 -13.10
C PRO A 93 -16.96 -2.54 -13.01
N ILE A 94 -16.17 -2.18 -14.03
CA ILE A 94 -15.46 -0.90 -14.15
C ILE A 94 -14.56 -0.51 -12.96
N ALA A 95 -14.11 -1.50 -12.17
CA ALA A 95 -13.20 -1.25 -11.05
C ALA A 95 -11.92 -0.54 -11.50
N ARG A 96 -11.46 0.42 -10.70
CA ARG A 96 -10.24 1.21 -10.94
C ARG A 96 -9.06 0.75 -10.10
N THR A 97 -9.33 -0.09 -9.11
CA THR A 97 -8.33 -0.67 -8.21
C THR A 97 -8.57 -2.17 -8.08
N ILE A 98 -7.53 -2.87 -7.63
CA ILE A 98 -7.61 -4.26 -7.17
C ILE A 98 -7.15 -4.31 -5.72
N ALA A 99 -7.92 -4.98 -4.87
CA ALA A 99 -7.54 -5.21 -3.49
C ALA A 99 -6.45 -6.28 -3.44
N VAL A 100 -5.35 -5.96 -2.76
CA VAL A 100 -4.24 -6.87 -2.49
C VAL A 100 -4.17 -7.09 -0.99
N THR A 101 -4.39 -8.33 -0.56
CA THR A 101 -4.32 -8.70 0.85
C THR A 101 -3.11 -9.62 1.06
N VAL A 102 -2.27 -9.30 2.03
CA VAL A 102 -1.23 -10.21 2.53
C VAL A 102 -1.70 -10.75 3.88
N GLN A 103 -1.92 -12.05 3.94
CA GLN A 103 -2.42 -12.73 5.13
C GLN A 103 -1.34 -13.63 5.72
N ASP A 104 -0.95 -13.38 6.97
CA ASP A 104 -0.01 -14.22 7.69
C ASP A 104 -0.61 -15.61 7.96
N ARG A 105 0.24 -16.63 8.08
CA ARG A 105 -0.16 -18.02 8.31
C ARG A 105 -0.90 -18.23 9.61
N ASP A 106 -0.58 -17.44 10.63
CA ASP A 106 -1.17 -17.57 11.96
C ASP A 106 -2.55 -16.89 12.06
N GLY A 107 -3.12 -16.42 10.94
CA GLY A 107 -4.40 -15.72 10.93
C GLY A 107 -4.34 -14.33 11.57
N GLY A 108 -3.14 -13.75 11.66
CA GLY A 108 -2.92 -12.38 12.12
C GLY A 108 -3.63 -11.33 11.24
N LEU A 109 -3.51 -10.06 11.62
CA LEU A 109 -4.10 -8.94 10.89
C LEU A 109 -3.69 -8.99 9.41
N ALA A 110 -4.70 -9.05 8.54
CA ALA A 110 -4.50 -9.10 7.10
C ALA A 110 -4.34 -7.67 6.57
N ASP A 111 -3.16 -7.35 6.05
CA ASP A 111 -2.89 -6.05 5.46
C ASP A 111 -3.52 -6.01 4.06
N THR A 112 -4.59 -5.23 3.91
CA THR A 112 -5.25 -5.01 2.62
C THR A 112 -4.94 -3.63 2.09
N LEU A 113 -4.32 -3.58 0.92
CA LEU A 113 -3.98 -2.37 0.19
C LEU A 113 -4.69 -2.35 -1.16
N GLN A 114 -4.98 -1.15 -1.67
CA GLN A 114 -5.53 -0.97 -3.01
C GLN A 114 -4.39 -0.67 -3.99
N ALA A 115 -4.34 -1.39 -5.11
CA ALA A 115 -3.44 -1.10 -6.21
C ALA A 115 -4.24 -0.53 -7.39
N ASP A 116 -3.80 0.58 -7.96
CA ASP A 116 -4.42 1.16 -9.16
C ASP A 116 -4.32 0.18 -10.33
N LEU A 117 -5.41 0.01 -11.06
CA LEU A 117 -5.43 -0.74 -12.31
C LEU A 117 -5.03 0.18 -13.46
N PRO A 118 -4.40 -0.36 -14.52
CA PRO A 118 -4.11 0.41 -15.72
C PRO A 118 -5.41 1.01 -16.30
N ILE A 119 -5.30 2.24 -16.82
CA ILE A 119 -6.46 2.97 -17.34
C ILE A 119 -7.13 2.14 -18.45
N GLY A 120 -8.45 2.02 -18.39
CA GLY A 120 -9.25 1.30 -19.39
C GLY A 120 -9.20 -0.23 -19.29
N LEU A 121 -8.45 -0.82 -18.35
CA LEU A 121 -8.30 -2.28 -18.21
C LEU A 121 -9.64 -3.03 -18.15
N LEU A 122 -10.56 -2.49 -17.34
CA LEU A 122 -11.89 -3.05 -17.07
C LEU A 122 -13.01 -2.16 -17.63
N GLY A 123 -12.66 -1.22 -18.53
CA GLY A 123 -13.66 -0.44 -19.25
C GLY A 123 -14.50 -1.32 -20.17
N HIS A 124 -15.61 -0.78 -20.66
CA HIS A 124 -16.43 -1.46 -21.65
C HIS A 124 -15.58 -1.86 -22.85
N ILE A 125 -15.73 -3.12 -23.31
CA ILE A 125 -15.27 -3.52 -24.64
C ILE A 125 -16.23 -2.81 -25.60
N THR A 126 -15.87 -1.61 -26.04
CA THR A 126 -16.58 -0.98 -27.15
C THR A 126 -16.22 -1.83 -28.36
N GLU A 127 -17.15 -2.62 -28.87
CA GLU A 127 -16.95 -3.34 -30.11
C GLU A 127 -16.99 -2.29 -31.23
N LEU A 128 -15.81 -1.80 -31.64
CA LEU A 128 -15.72 -0.84 -32.74
C LEU A 128 -15.98 -1.59 -34.05
N ALA A 129 -17.19 -1.44 -34.59
CA ALA A 129 -17.61 -2.06 -35.84
C ALA A 129 -16.80 -1.57 -37.07
N SER A 130 -16.24 -0.35 -37.04
CA SER A 130 -15.16 0.10 -37.92
C SER A 130 -14.57 1.43 -37.42
N LEU A 131 -13.27 1.67 -37.65
CA LEU A 131 -12.62 2.97 -37.49
C LEU A 131 -11.97 3.34 -38.83
N VAL A 132 -12.55 4.30 -39.55
CA VAL A 132 -11.96 4.82 -40.80
C VAL A 132 -11.14 6.05 -40.47
N VAL A 133 -9.82 5.96 -40.65
CA VAL A 133 -8.90 7.10 -40.54
C VAL A 133 -8.55 7.56 -41.95
N SER A 134 -9.03 8.74 -42.36
CA SER A 134 -8.61 9.36 -43.62
C SER A 134 -7.71 10.55 -43.34
N SER A 135 -6.50 10.56 -43.89
CA SER A 135 -5.68 11.76 -44.06
C SER A 135 -6.03 12.40 -45.41
N ARG A 136 -6.27 13.72 -45.42
CA ARG A 136 -6.33 14.50 -46.66
C ARG A 136 -4.94 14.83 -47.15
#